data_AF-A0A7W0ZJI9-F1
#
_entry.id   AF-A0A7W0ZJI9-F1
#
_cell.length_a   1.000
_cell.length_b   1.000
_cell.length_c   1.000
_cell.angle_alpha   90.00
_cell.angle_beta   90.00
_cell.angle_gamma   90.00
#
_symmetry.space_group_name_H-M   'P 1'
#
loop_
_entity.id
_entity.type
_entity.pdbx_description
1 polymer ?
#
loop_
_entity_poly.entity_id
_entity_poly.type
_entity_poly.pdbx_seq_one_letter_code
_entity_poly.pdbx_strand_id
1 'polypeptide(L)'
;MSIKNKGPEFCLIVEGSYLTETEAEHALRDPFIEDWVEETGRFRVHNLNEMEIVPGVVLGLLGVWMLDDDLFEIASIDPEQPLTEHKSKGIAEALRRHGMFDEIKIERREQVSEENA
;
A
#
# COMPACT_ATOMS: atom_id res chain seq x y z
N MET A 1 -11.85 -22.56 -16.32
CA MET A 1 -11.53 -21.47 -15.38
C MET A 1 -10.66 -20.48 -16.15
N SER A 2 -11.23 -19.36 -16.62
CA SER A 2 -10.47 -18.41 -17.43
C SER A 2 -9.51 -17.65 -16.53
N ILE A 3 -8.22 -17.96 -16.67
CA ILE A 3 -7.14 -17.08 -16.20
C ILE A 3 -7.26 -15.83 -17.07
N LYS A 4 -8.00 -14.83 -16.59
CA LYS A 4 -7.91 -13.49 -17.17
C LYS A 4 -6.48 -13.05 -16.85
N ASN A 5 -5.65 -12.87 -17.88
CA ASN A 5 -4.41 -12.11 -17.77
C ASN A 5 -4.78 -10.69 -17.30
N LYS A 6 -4.92 -10.51 -15.98
CA LYS A 6 -4.76 -9.20 -15.35
C LYS A 6 -3.33 -8.81 -15.68
N GLY A 7 -3.11 -7.58 -16.16
CA GLY A 7 -1.77 -7.10 -16.50
C GLY A 7 -0.81 -7.24 -15.31
N PRO A 8 0.49 -6.98 -15.50
CA PRO A 8 1.47 -7.11 -14.42
C PRO A 8 0.98 -6.33 -13.18
N GLU A 9 0.87 -7.05 -12.06
CA GLU A 9 0.60 -6.47 -10.75
C GLU A 9 1.89 -5.84 -10.24
N PHE A 10 1.76 -4.74 -9.51
CA PHE A 10 2.89 -4.03 -8.93
C PHE A 10 2.74 -3.94 -7.41
N CYS A 11 3.87 -3.80 -6.74
CA CYS A 11 3.96 -3.48 -5.32
C CYS A 11 5.02 -2.40 -5.11
N LEU A 12 5.04 -1.83 -3.91
CA LEU A 12 6.11 -0.98 -3.45
C LEU A 12 6.95 -1.77 -2.46
N ILE A 13 8.26 -1.74 -2.62
CA ILE A 13 9.21 -2.22 -1.62
C ILE A 13 9.73 -0.99 -0.89
N VAL A 14 9.52 -0.94 0.42
CA VAL A 14 9.84 0.22 1.24
C VAL A 14 10.77 -0.16 2.38
N GLU A 15 11.72 0.71 2.67
CA GLU A 15 12.63 0.59 3.81
C GLU A 15 12.27 1.64 4.85
N GLY A 16 12.22 1.26 6.12
CA GLY A 16 11.94 2.19 7.21
C GLY A 16 12.21 1.56 8.56
N SER A 17 12.52 2.40 9.55
CA SER A 17 12.88 1.98 10.92
C SER A 17 11.67 1.50 11.75
N TYR A 18 10.91 0.53 11.23
CA TYR A 18 9.72 -0.05 11.86
C TYR A 18 10.00 -1.51 12.24
N LEU A 19 9.60 -1.91 13.44
CA LEU A 19 9.90 -3.25 13.96
C LEU A 19 8.82 -4.28 13.60
N THR A 20 7.66 -3.84 13.12
CA THR A 20 6.52 -4.72 12.82
C THR A 20 5.70 -4.21 11.64
N GLU A 21 4.95 -5.12 11.01
CA GLU A 21 3.97 -4.77 9.96
C GLU A 21 2.96 -3.73 10.44
N THR A 22 2.48 -3.85 11.69
CA THR A 22 1.51 -2.93 12.27
C THR A 22 2.09 -1.51 12.42
N GLU A 23 3.36 -1.38 12.81
CA GLU A 23 4.01 -0.07 12.88
C GLU A 23 4.15 0.57 11.49
N ALA A 24 4.59 -0.19 10.49
CA ALA A 24 4.68 0.29 9.12
C ALA A 24 3.31 0.60 8.51
N GLU A 25 2.26 -0.16 8.86
CA GLU A 25 0.87 0.08 8.45
C GLU A 25 0.31 1.36 9.07
N HIS A 26 0.63 1.65 10.34
CA HIS A 26 0.30 2.94 10.95
C HIS A 26 1.03 4.08 10.25
N ALA A 27 2.34 3.97 10.02
CA ALA A 27 3.10 4.99 9.30
C ALA A 27 2.55 5.27 7.88
N LEU A 28 2.06 4.24 7.19
CA LEU A 28 1.37 4.39 5.91
C LEU A 28 0.06 5.21 6.04
N ARG A 29 -0.70 5.03 7.12
CA ARG A 29 -2.07 5.55 7.24
C ARG A 29 -2.16 6.87 7.99
N ASP A 30 -1.31 7.09 8.99
CA ASP A 30 -1.40 8.19 9.95
C ASP A 30 -1.46 9.56 9.25
N PRO A 31 -0.63 9.89 8.24
CA PRO A 31 -0.71 11.19 7.57
C PRO A 31 -2.08 11.46 6.93
N PHE A 32 -2.70 10.44 6.36
CA PHE A 32 -4.02 10.57 5.72
C PHE A 32 -5.16 10.63 6.74
N ILE A 33 -5.00 9.92 7.86
CA ILE A 33 -5.95 10.00 8.98
C ILE A 33 -5.87 11.39 9.62
N GLU A 34 -4.68 11.94 9.78
CA GLU A 34 -4.44 13.29 10.29
C GLU A 34 -5.13 14.33 9.40
N ASP A 35 -4.83 14.32 8.10
CA ASP A 35 -5.48 15.21 7.12
C ASP A 35 -7.01 15.10 7.16
N TRP A 36 -7.54 13.87 7.21
CA TRP A 36 -8.98 13.64 7.31
C TRP A 36 -9.59 14.19 8.60
N VAL A 37 -8.92 14.01 9.74
CA VAL A 37 -9.38 14.53 11.04
C VAL A 37 -9.33 16.06 11.05
N GLU A 38 -8.32 16.67 10.44
CA GLU A 38 -8.25 18.12 10.27
C GLU A 38 -9.42 18.67 9.44
N GLU A 39 -9.80 17.98 8.36
CA GLU A 39 -10.89 18.39 7.48
C GLU A 39 -12.29 18.13 8.07
N THR A 40 -12.48 16.98 8.72
CA THR A 40 -13.82 16.48 9.09
C THR A 40 -14.10 16.48 10.59
N GLY A 41 -13.07 16.63 11.42
CA GLY A 41 -13.14 16.64 12.88
C GLY A 41 -13.37 15.27 13.54
N ARG A 42 -13.40 14.17 12.79
CA ARG A 42 -13.62 12.82 13.36
C ARG A 42 -13.04 11.69 12.49
N PHE A 43 -12.60 10.61 13.12
CA PHE A 43 -12.18 9.40 12.44
C PHE A 43 -12.85 8.14 13.01
N ARG A 44 -13.17 7.19 12.13
CA ARG A 44 -13.55 5.81 12.43
C ARG A 44 -12.87 4.90 11.41
N VAL A 45 -12.58 3.66 11.79
CA VAL A 45 -11.84 2.70 10.93
C VAL A 45 -12.48 2.53 9.54
N HIS A 46 -13.82 2.54 9.41
CA HIS A 46 -14.46 2.44 8.09
C HIS A 46 -14.15 3.61 7.16
N ASN A 47 -13.77 4.78 7.68
CA ASN A 47 -13.39 5.93 6.87
C ASN A 47 -12.10 5.66 6.07
N LEU A 48 -11.28 4.68 6.44
CA LEU A 48 -10.15 4.25 5.59
C LEU A 48 -10.60 3.80 4.20
N ASN A 49 -11.84 3.31 4.07
CA ASN A 49 -12.42 2.92 2.79
C ASN A 49 -13.02 4.10 2.01
N GLU A 50 -13.06 5.28 2.61
CA GLU A 50 -13.54 6.53 2.02
C GLU A 50 -12.38 7.45 1.60
N MET A 51 -11.17 7.16 2.07
CA MET A 51 -9.94 7.90 1.77
C MET A 51 -9.22 7.30 0.56
N GLU A 52 -8.78 8.15 -0.34
CA GLU A 52 -7.91 7.77 -1.45
C GLU A 52 -6.50 8.34 -1.21
N ILE A 53 -5.48 7.48 -1.27
CA ILE A 53 -4.07 7.92 -1.25
C ILE A 53 -3.69 8.59 -2.57
N VAL A 54 -4.23 8.06 -3.66
CA VAL A 54 -4.22 8.62 -5.02
C VAL A 54 -5.53 8.25 -5.71
N PRO A 55 -5.94 8.98 -6.75
CA PRO A 55 -7.21 8.69 -7.44
C PRO A 55 -7.38 7.22 -7.82
N GLY A 56 -8.44 6.59 -7.31
CA GLY A 56 -8.76 5.18 -7.56
C GLY A 56 -7.89 4.17 -6.79
N VAL A 57 -7.20 4.59 -5.73
CA VAL A 57 -6.58 3.69 -4.75
C VAL A 57 -7.07 4.07 -3.36
N VAL A 58 -7.96 3.25 -2.84
CA VAL A 58 -8.51 3.41 -1.49
C VAL A 58 -7.45 3.00 -0.46
N LEU A 59 -7.22 3.82 0.55
CA LEU A 59 -6.20 3.59 1.58
C LEU A 59 -6.45 2.30 2.36
N GLY A 60 -7.71 2.00 2.68
CA GLY A 60 -8.11 0.75 3.35
C GLY A 60 -7.88 -0.52 2.52
N LEU A 61 -7.56 -0.41 1.22
CA LEU A 61 -7.20 -1.55 0.37
C LEU A 61 -5.68 -1.77 0.28
N LEU A 62 -4.86 -0.95 0.93
CA LEU A 62 -3.43 -1.19 1.00
C LEU A 62 -3.08 -2.03 2.23
N GLY A 63 -2.36 -3.12 1.97
CA GLY A 63 -1.76 -3.98 2.98
C GLY A 63 -0.25 -3.74 3.03
N VAL A 64 0.32 -4.04 4.20
CA VAL A 64 1.75 -3.97 4.46
C VAL A 64 2.20 -5.33 4.96
N TRP A 65 3.24 -5.89 4.36
CA TRP A 65 3.83 -7.17 4.76
C TRP A 65 5.32 -7.00 4.98
N MET A 66 5.85 -7.57 6.05
CA MET A 66 7.28 -7.54 6.33
C MET A 66 7.97 -8.62 5.48
N LEU A 67 8.96 -8.19 4.70
CA LEU A 67 9.77 -9.09 3.87
C LEU A 67 11.04 -9.50 4.60
N ASP A 68 11.66 -8.55 5.31
CA ASP A 68 12.87 -8.71 6.11
C ASP A 68 12.91 -7.59 7.18
N ASP A 69 13.96 -7.57 7.99
CA ASP A 69 14.21 -6.50 8.95
C ASP A 69 14.20 -5.12 8.25
N ASP A 70 13.36 -4.20 8.74
CA ASP A 70 13.15 -2.85 8.21
C ASP A 70 12.67 -2.77 6.73
N LEU A 71 12.34 -3.90 6.10
CA LEU A 71 11.94 -4.00 4.69
C LEU A 71 10.51 -4.52 4.54
N PHE A 72 9.67 -3.77 3.83
CA PHE A 72 8.24 -4.05 3.73
C PHE A 72 7.73 -4.00 2.28
N GLU A 73 6.77 -4.87 1.96
CA GLU A 73 5.94 -4.80 0.76
C GLU A 73 4.65 -4.03 1.06
N ILE A 74 4.32 -3.05 0.22
CA ILE A 74 2.99 -2.42 0.16
C ILE A 74 2.32 -2.84 -1.14
N ALA A 75 1.16 -3.46 -1.04
CA ALA A 75 0.36 -3.87 -2.20
C ALA A 75 -1.14 -3.82 -1.89
N SER A 76 -1.96 -4.04 -2.92
CA SER A 76 -3.41 -4.17 -2.73
C SER A 76 -3.74 -5.49 -2.03
N ILE A 77 -4.62 -5.43 -1.03
CA ILE A 77 -5.24 -6.62 -0.42
C ILE A 77 -6.45 -7.13 -1.22
N ASP A 78 -6.97 -6.33 -2.15
CA ASP A 78 -8.09 -6.70 -3.00
C ASP A 78 -7.57 -7.20 -4.36
N PRO A 79 -7.68 -8.52 -4.65
CA PRO A 79 -7.21 -9.09 -5.91
C PRO A 79 -8.01 -8.59 -7.13
N GLU A 80 -9.21 -8.06 -6.95
CA GLU A 80 -9.98 -7.43 -8.02
C GLU A 80 -9.50 -6.00 -8.34
N GLN A 81 -8.69 -5.41 -7.45
CA GLN A 81 -8.11 -4.08 -7.61
C GLN A 81 -6.58 -4.11 -7.40
N PRO A 82 -5.82 -4.84 -8.24
CA PRO A 82 -4.37 -4.85 -8.15
C PRO A 82 -3.78 -3.47 -8.47
N LEU A 83 -2.61 -3.19 -7.91
CA LEU A 83 -1.90 -1.97 -8.26
C LEU A 83 -1.30 -2.09 -9.66
N THR A 84 -1.51 -1.04 -10.46
CA THR A 84 -0.81 -0.84 -11.72
C THR A 84 0.49 -0.07 -11.46
N GLU A 85 1.40 -0.07 -12.43
CA GLU A 85 2.62 0.75 -12.34
C GLU A 85 2.30 2.23 -12.09
N HIS A 86 1.29 2.76 -12.77
CA HIS A 86 0.87 4.16 -12.63
C HIS A 86 0.36 4.47 -11.23
N LYS A 87 -0.50 3.61 -10.68
CA LYS A 87 -1.00 3.75 -9.30
C LYS A 87 0.16 3.66 -8.29
N SER A 88 1.06 2.69 -8.49
CA SER A 88 2.24 2.50 -7.61
C SER A 88 3.17 3.72 -7.62
N LYS A 89 3.36 4.36 -8.78
CA LYS A 89 4.10 5.64 -8.88
C LYS A 89 3.44 6.74 -8.09
N GLY A 90 2.12 6.89 -8.21
CA GLY A 90 1.37 7.89 -7.44
C GLY A 90 1.48 7.66 -5.93
N ILE A 91 1.34 6.41 -5.47
CA ILE A 91 1.51 6.04 -4.07
C ILE A 91 2.93 6.39 -3.60
N ALA A 92 3.96 5.98 -4.35
CA ALA A 92 5.35 6.26 -4.00
C ALA A 92 5.61 7.77 -3.87
N GLU A 93 5.06 8.59 -4.77
CA GLU A 93 5.15 10.04 -4.68
C GLU A 93 4.44 10.59 -3.43
N ALA A 94 3.26 10.08 -3.09
CA ALA A 94 2.55 10.47 -1.87
C ALA A 94 3.36 10.15 -0.62
N LEU A 95 3.86 8.92 -0.49
CA LEU A 95 4.67 8.50 0.66
C LEU A 95 5.97 9.30 0.79
N ARG A 96 6.62 9.62 -0.33
CA ARG A 96 7.81 10.50 -0.33
C ARG A 96 7.50 11.92 0.15
N ARG A 97 6.31 12.46 -0.13
CA ARG A 97 5.91 13.80 0.37
C ARG A 97 5.75 13.82 1.88
N HIS A 98 5.25 12.73 2.47
CA HIS A 98 5.10 12.62 3.91
C HIS A 98 6.39 12.20 4.62
N GLY A 99 7.36 11.62 3.89
CA GLY A 99 8.65 11.22 4.47
C GLY A 99 8.53 10.02 5.41
N MET A 100 7.59 9.11 5.16
CA MET A 100 7.29 7.97 6.03
C MET A 100 8.30 6.82 5.91
N PHE A 101 9.04 6.74 4.81
CA PHE A 101 9.97 5.66 4.52
C PHE A 101 11.27 6.23 3.97
N ASP A 102 12.39 5.58 4.30
CA ASP A 102 13.74 6.00 3.93
C ASP A 102 14.01 5.73 2.44
N GLU A 103 13.60 4.55 1.96
CA GLU A 103 13.66 4.17 0.55
C GLU A 103 12.32 3.61 0.06
N ILE A 104 11.95 3.93 -1.18
CA ILE A 104 10.73 3.44 -1.82
C ILE A 104 11.05 3.04 -3.26
N LYS A 105 10.94 1.74 -3.56
CA LYS A 105 11.09 1.10 -4.87
C LYS A 105 9.73 0.60 -5.35
N ILE A 106 9.55 0.53 -6.67
CA ILE A 106 8.34 -0.03 -7.29
C ILE A 106 8.78 -1.26 -8.06
N GLU A 107 8.15 -2.38 -7.77
CA GLU A 107 8.48 -3.66 -8.38
C GLU A 107 7.24 -4.32 -8.97
N ARG A 108 7.47 -5.26 -9.89
CA ARG A 108 6.41 -6.16 -10.33
C ARG A 108 6.19 -7.17 -9.21
N ARG A 109 4.93 -7.35 -8.82
CA ARG A 109 4.56 -8.36 -7.86
C ARG A 109 4.54 -9.71 -8.56
N GLU A 110 5.46 -10.59 -8.18
CA GLU A 110 5.41 -11.97 -8.63
C GLU A 110 4.23 -12.65 -7.94
N GLN A 111 3.21 -13.02 -8.72
CA GLN A 111 2.17 -13.90 -8.19
C GLN A 111 2.83 -15.25 -7.93
N VAL A 112 2.92 -15.65 -6.66
CA VAL A 112 3.33 -17.00 -6.31
C VAL A 112 2.28 -17.93 -6.90
N SER A 113 2.58 -18.51 -8.07
CA SER A 113 1.86 -19.67 -8.56
C SER A 113 2.10 -20.78 -7.55
N GLU A 114 1.05 -21.26 -6.89
CA GLU A 114 1.08 -22.56 -6.21
C GLU A 114 1.30 -23.66 -7.25
N GLU A 115 2.52 -23.78 -7.75
CA GLU A 115 3.03 -24.97 -8.41
C GLU A 115 4.14 -25.50 -7.49
N ASN A 116 3.74 -26.40 -6.59
CA ASN A 116 4.48 -27.59 -6.15
C ASN A 116 3.79 -28.18 -4.90
N ALA A 117 2.73 -28.96 -5.12
CA ALA A 117 2.30 -30.01 -4.20
C ALA A 117 2.24 -31.34 -4.97
#